data_AF-A0A3M7EDL4-F1
#
_entry.id   AF-A0A3M7EDL4-F1
#
_cell.length_a   1.000
_cell.length_b   1.000
_cell.length_c   1.000
_cell.angle_alpha   90.00
_cell.angle_beta   90.00
_cell.angle_gamma   90.00
#
_symmetry.space_group_name_H-M   'P 1'
#
loop_
_entity.id
_entity.type
_entity.pdbx_description
1 polymer ?
#
loop_
_entity_poly.entity_id
_entity_poly.type
_entity_poly.pdbx_seq_one_letter_code
_entity_poly.pdbx_strand_id
1 'polypeptide(L)'
;MHFVQVPLVTTEYLISALGVLIECDPSIKAIIMKIDREQQHRIVMEEIDDEHVLIQNDKHDELKELLKNALKDTVREAEDSSESD
;
A
#
# COMPACT_ATOMS: atom_id res chain seq x y z
N MET A 1 34.63 0.70 42.39
CA MET A 1 33.75 1.21 41.31
C MET A 1 33.86 0.25 40.14
N HIS A 2 32.92 -0.69 40.00
CA HIS A 2 32.87 -1.56 38.83
C HIS A 2 32.01 -0.87 37.78
N PHE A 3 32.66 -0.39 36.72
CA PHE A 3 31.98 -0.06 35.47
C PHE A 3 31.57 -1.39 34.83
N VAL A 4 30.29 -1.71 34.88
CA VAL A 4 29.75 -2.81 34.08
C VAL A 4 29.61 -2.26 32.67
N GLN A 5 30.61 -2.52 31.84
CA GLN A 5 30.50 -2.37 30.39
C GLN A 5 29.47 -3.41 29.92
N VAL A 6 28.24 -2.97 29.68
CA VAL A 6 27.24 -3.79 29.01
C VAL A 6 27.71 -3.96 27.56
N PRO A 7 27.78 -5.19 27.02
CA PRO A 7 28.17 -5.38 25.64
C PRO A 7 27.14 -4.73 24.71
N LEU A 8 27.63 -3.94 23.75
CA LEU A 8 26.92 -3.61 22.51
C LEU A 8 26.68 -4.92 21.76
N VAL A 9 25.69 -5.69 22.21
CA VAL A 9 25.09 -6.76 21.42
C VAL A 9 24.40 -6.09 20.24
N THR A 10 25.07 -6.20 19.09
CA THR A 10 24.44 -6.55 17.81
C THR A 10 23.25 -5.67 17.38
N THR A 11 23.56 -4.64 16.60
CA THR A 11 23.13 -4.48 15.20
C THR A 11 21.83 -5.21 14.79
N GLU A 12 20.89 -4.46 14.18
CA GLU A 12 19.72 -4.93 13.39
C GLU A 12 18.33 -5.04 14.05
N TYR A 13 18.01 -4.26 15.07
CA TYR A 13 16.60 -3.88 15.32
C TYR A 13 16.36 -2.45 14.81
N LEU A 14 16.62 -2.24 13.51
CA LEU A 14 15.95 -1.21 12.73
C LEU A 14 14.46 -1.46 12.95
N ILE A 15 13.79 -0.54 13.63
CA ILE A 15 12.35 -0.48 13.84
C ILE A 15 11.69 -0.96 12.55
N SER A 16 11.18 -2.19 12.55
CA SER A 16 10.50 -2.80 11.41
C SER A 16 9.45 -1.79 10.96
N ALA A 17 9.65 -1.25 9.76
CA ALA A 17 8.96 -0.08 9.22
C ALA A 17 7.47 -0.08 9.62
N LEU A 18 7.05 0.97 10.33
CA LEU A 18 5.65 1.23 10.60
C LEU A 18 4.94 1.31 9.25
N GLY A 19 4.16 0.28 8.90
CA GLY A 19 3.34 0.29 7.69
C GLY A 19 2.32 1.42 7.73
N VAL A 20 1.72 1.72 6.58
CA VAL A 20 0.66 2.74 6.49
C VAL A 20 -0.69 2.04 6.47
N LEU A 21 -1.53 2.34 7.44
CA LEU A 21 -2.93 1.91 7.45
C LEU A 21 -3.74 2.84 6.55
N ILE A 22 -4.42 2.25 5.57
CA ILE A 22 -5.31 2.95 4.65
C ILE A 22 -6.75 2.52 4.94
N GLU A 23 -7.59 3.51 5.21
CA GLU A 23 -9.05 3.38 5.24
C GLU A 23 -9.60 3.81 3.87
N CYS A 24 -10.40 2.96 3.23
CA CYS A 24 -10.95 3.18 1.90
C CYS A 24 -12.20 2.34 1.63
N ASP A 25 -13.06 2.79 0.71
CA ASP A 25 -14.25 2.03 0.32
C ASP A 25 -13.88 0.64 -0.29
N PRO A 26 -14.77 -0.37 -0.20
CA PRO A 26 -14.50 -1.71 -0.76
C PRO A 26 -14.15 -1.71 -2.25
N SER A 27 -14.67 -0.75 -3.02
CA SER A 27 -14.36 -0.58 -4.45
C SER A 27 -12.92 -0.10 -4.66
N ILE A 28 -12.43 0.84 -3.83
CA ILE A 28 -11.05 1.32 -3.85
C ILE A 28 -10.11 0.21 -3.37
N LYS A 29 -10.48 -0.54 -2.33
CA LYS A 29 -9.74 -1.72 -1.87
C LYS A 29 -9.56 -2.72 -3.01
N ALA A 30 -10.60 -3.02 -3.78
CA ALA A 30 -10.50 -3.92 -4.93
C ALA A 30 -9.48 -3.43 -5.98
N ILE A 31 -9.41 -2.12 -6.24
CA ILE A 31 -8.42 -1.53 -7.15
C ILE A 31 -7.01 -1.63 -6.54
N ILE A 32 -6.84 -1.35 -5.25
CA ILE A 32 -5.56 -1.51 -4.54
C ILE A 32 -5.07 -2.96 -4.64
N MET A 33 -5.95 -3.95 -4.45
CA MET A 33 -5.62 -5.36 -4.58
C MET A 33 -5.28 -5.77 -6.02
N LYS A 34 -5.86 -5.11 -7.02
CA LYS A 34 -5.47 -5.30 -8.42
C LYS A 34 -4.06 -4.76 -8.67
N ILE A 35 -3.78 -3.54 -8.21
CA ILE A 35 -2.47 -2.90 -8.31
C ILE A 35 -1.40 -3.75 -7.60
N ASP A 36 -1.69 -4.25 -6.40
CA ASP A 36 -0.77 -5.10 -5.65
C ASP A 36 -0.42 -6.40 -6.39
N ARG A 37 -1.40 -7.06 -7.03
CA ARG A 37 -1.16 -8.23 -7.90
C ARG A 37 -0.25 -7.88 -9.07
N GLU A 38 -0.49 -6.76 -9.74
CA GLU A 38 0.34 -6.29 -10.85
C GLU A 38 1.79 -6.05 -10.41
N GLN A 39 1.96 -5.55 -9.18
CA GLN A 39 3.26 -5.30 -8.53
C GLN A 39 3.85 -6.52 -7.81
N GLN A 40 3.34 -7.73 -8.10
CA GLN A 40 3.83 -9.00 -7.55
C GLN A 40 3.73 -9.10 -6.01
N HIS A 41 2.64 -8.58 -5.44
CA HIS A 41 2.34 -8.64 -4.01
C HIS A 41 3.41 -7.96 -3.13
N ARG A 42 3.89 -6.80 -3.57
CA ARG A 42 4.94 -6.02 -2.89
C ARG A 42 4.41 -4.78 -2.17
N ILE A 43 3.13 -4.43 -2.30
CA ILE A 43 2.59 -3.19 -1.74
C ILE A 43 1.81 -3.49 -0.46
N VAL A 44 0.86 -4.43 -0.54
CA VAL A 44 0.01 -4.80 0.59
C VAL A 44 0.77 -5.74 1.51
N MET A 45 0.80 -5.39 2.79
CA MET A 45 1.36 -6.24 3.84
C MET A 45 0.28 -7.15 4.42
N GLU A 46 -0.89 -6.59 4.73
CA GLU A 46 -1.99 -7.30 5.36
C GLU A 46 -3.34 -6.68 5.00
N GLU A 47 -4.36 -7.53 4.81
CA GLU A 47 -5.76 -7.11 4.75
C GLU A 47 -6.36 -7.15 6.15
N ILE A 48 -6.82 -6.00 6.64
CA ILE A 48 -7.31 -5.88 8.02
C ILE A 48 -8.81 -6.19 8.06
N ASP A 49 -9.59 -5.53 7.22
CA ASP A 49 -11.03 -5.78 7.02
C ASP A 49 -11.47 -5.27 5.64
N ASP A 50 -12.78 -5.15 5.40
CA ASP A 50 -13.33 -4.74 4.10
C ASP A 50 -13.01 -3.29 3.71
N GLU A 51 -12.70 -2.44 4.68
CA GLU A 51 -12.45 -1.00 4.51
C GLU A 51 -11.00 -0.61 4.85
N HIS A 52 -10.23 -1.51 5.47
CA HIS A 52 -8.87 -1.24 5.94
C HIS A 52 -7.83 -2.19 5.33
N VAL A 53 -6.72 -1.61 4.88
CA VAL A 53 -5.55 -2.34 4.37
C VAL A 53 -4.26 -1.74 4.93
N LEU A 54 -3.34 -2.61 5.32
CA LEU A 54 -2.00 -2.22 5.75
C LEU A 54 -1.02 -2.40 4.59
N ILE A 55 -0.27 -1.34 4.26
CA ILE A 55 0.70 -1.33 3.16
C ILE A 55 2.12 -1.02 3.63
N GLN A 56 3.10 -1.34 2.79
CA GLN A 56 4.49 -0.95 2.98
C GLN A 56 4.64 0.57 2.93
N ASN A 57 5.33 1.14 3.91
CA ASN A 57 5.47 2.59 4.05
C ASN A 57 6.22 3.24 2.88
N ASP A 58 7.25 2.57 2.35
CA ASP A 58 7.99 3.03 1.16
C ASP A 58 7.20 2.93 -0.14
N LYS A 59 6.02 2.29 -0.11
CA LYS A 59 5.11 2.10 -1.24
C LYS A 59 3.90 3.02 -1.23
N HIS A 60 3.73 3.83 -0.20
CA HIS A 60 2.57 4.72 -0.07
C HIS A 60 2.47 5.74 -1.22
N ASP A 61 3.56 6.43 -1.55
CA ASP A 61 3.56 7.44 -2.61
C ASP A 61 3.37 6.81 -4.00
N GLU A 62 4.00 5.66 -4.25
CA GLU A 62 3.84 4.87 -5.47
C GLU A 62 2.38 4.41 -5.63
N LEU A 63 1.77 3.85 -4.58
CA LEU A 63 0.38 3.42 -4.59
C LEU A 63 -0.57 4.59 -4.89
N LYS A 64 -0.31 5.77 -4.34
CA LYS A 64 -1.14 6.96 -4.58
C LYS A 64 -1.14 7.39 -6.05
N GLU A 65 0.02 7.33 -6.71
CA GLU A 65 0.12 7.63 -8.14
C GLU A 65 -0.56 6.56 -9.01
N LEU A 66 -0.32 5.29 -8.72
CA LEU A 66 -0.92 4.16 -9.43
C LEU A 66 -2.45 4.19 -9.30
N LEU A 67 -2.97 4.43 -8.10
CA LEU A 67 -4.40 4.54 -7.85
C LEU A 67 -5.02 5.71 -8.62
N LYS A 68 -4.36 6.87 -8.64
CA LYS A 68 -4.81 8.04 -9.41
C LYS A 68 -4.85 7.75 -10.92
N ASN A 69 -3.91 6.96 -11.44
CA ASN A 69 -3.90 6.58 -12.85
C ASN A 69 -4.99 5.54 -13.16
N ALA A 70 -5.12 4.51 -12.33
CA ALA A 70 -6.17 3.49 -12.49
C ALA A 70 -7.58 4.10 -12.50
N LEU A 71 -7.86 5.05 -11.59
CA LEU A 71 -9.14 5.75 -11.54
C LEU A 71 -9.40 6.61 -12.79
N LYS A 72 -8.36 7.19 -13.40
CA LYS A 72 -8.52 7.97 -14.63
C LYS A 72 -8.84 7.09 -15.83
N ASP A 73 -8.19 5.94 -15.97
CA ASP A 73 -8.48 4.99 -17.04
C ASP A 73 -9.92 4.50 -16.96
N THR A 74 -10.40 4.14 -15.76
CA THR A 74 -11.79 3.70 -15.55
C THR A 74 -12.83 4.76 -15.94
N VAL A 75 -12.55 6.06 -15.72
CA VAL A 75 -13.46 7.14 -16.12
C VAL A 75 -13.48 7.35 -17.64
N ARG A 76 -12.33 7.22 -18.31
CA ARG A 76 -12.23 7.41 -19.77
C ARG A 76 -12.94 6.30 -20.56
N GLU A 77 -12.88 5.07 -20.09
CA GLU A 77 -13.57 3.93 -20.72
C GLU A 77 -15.10 4.05 -20.62
N ALA A 78 -15.61 4.68 -19.56
CA ALA A 78 -17.04 4.91 -19.37
C ALA A 78 -17.62 5.97 -20.32
N GLU A 79 -16.85 7.02 -20.66
CA GLU A 79 -17.31 8.08 -21.55
C GLU A 79 -17.27 7.67 -23.04
N ASP A 80 -16.27 6.87 -23.46
CA ASP A 80 -16.13 6.41 -24.86
C ASP A 80 -17.20 5.36 -25.24
N SER A 81 -17.82 4.70 -24.25
CA SER A 81 -18.91 3.74 -24.48
C SER A 81 -20.29 4.40 -24.69
N SER A 82 -20.37 5.73 -24.70
CA SER A 82 -21.63 6.49 -24.77
C SER A 82 -21.77 7.42 -25.99
N GLU A 83 -21.05 7.13 -27.09
CA GLU A 83 -21.32 7.73 -28.40
C GLU A 83 -21.30 6.66 -29.52
N SER A 84 -22.31 5.79 -29.52
CA SER A 84 -22.80 5.04 -30.68
C SER A 84 -24.15 4.37 -30.36
N ASP A 85 -25.24 5.14 -30.42
CA ASP A 85 -26.39 4.89 -31.31
C ASP A 85 -27.25 6.18 -31.42
#